data_AF-A0A541BSC0-F1
#
_entry.id   AF-A0A541BSC0-F1
#
_cell.length_a   1.000
_cell.length_b   1.000
_cell.length_c   1.000
_cell.angle_alpha   90.00
_cell.angle_beta   90.00
_cell.angle_gamma   90.00
#
_symmetry.space_group_name_H-M   'P 1'
#
loop_
_entity.id
_entity.type
_entity.pdbx_description
1 polymer ?
#
loop_
_entity_poly.entity_id
_entity_poly.type
_entity_poly.pdbx_seq_one_letter_code
_entity_poly.pdbx_strand_id
1 'polypeptide(L)'
;MLSEICVDAAGVRTRRRGELFGPPILPVTAIAEAEASDGPLWVRLGADPDLLPEQAGPMLARVEVDCPFESLDDAVALAQGDPRPLPAPLAVFVDGGTAGRGWAAESAERIAAAGAHPGLDADLADVDVADFLAVLAHSDAGFVARAATGEQVVAILAATVAALRGDDIRAAYVGADPAPVASLSTAAAGAVREVLLGIAVDDAAAVEAHLRACGITATLAKA
;
A
#
# COMPACT_ATOMS: atom_id res chain seq x y z
N MET A 1 6.23 3.95 4.36
CA MET A 1 6.29 3.07 5.55
C MET A 1 6.25 1.64 5.07
N LEU A 2 7.14 0.76 5.55
CA LEU A 2 7.21 -0.65 5.16
C LEU A 2 6.33 -1.49 6.09
N SER A 3 5.50 -2.36 5.51
CA SER A 3 4.62 -3.26 6.26
C SER A 3 4.92 -4.69 5.88
N GLU A 4 5.45 -5.43 6.84
CA GLU A 4 5.81 -6.83 6.65
C GLU A 4 4.55 -7.69 6.54
N ILE A 5 4.50 -8.54 5.53
CA ILE A 5 3.45 -9.57 5.38
C ILE A 5 3.83 -10.74 6.29
N CYS A 6 3.03 -10.95 7.33
CA CYS A 6 3.20 -12.05 8.26
C CYS A 6 2.25 -13.20 7.91
N VAL A 7 2.72 -14.43 7.99
CA VAL A 7 1.90 -15.62 7.75
C VAL A 7 1.00 -15.97 8.94
N ASP A 8 1.41 -15.59 10.16
CA ASP A 8 0.72 -15.90 11.40
C ASP A 8 0.97 -14.83 12.50
N ALA A 9 0.29 -14.98 13.64
CA ALA A 9 0.42 -14.08 14.79
C ALA A 9 1.81 -14.15 15.47
N ALA A 10 2.54 -15.26 15.34
CA ALA A 10 3.90 -15.36 15.85
C ALA A 10 4.85 -14.45 15.05
N GLY A 11 4.72 -14.44 13.72
CA GLY A 11 5.44 -13.54 12.82
C GLY A 11 5.22 -12.07 13.18
N VAL A 12 3.97 -11.69 13.50
CA VAL A 12 3.62 -10.34 13.97
C VAL A 12 4.41 -9.93 15.22
N ARG A 13 4.70 -10.86 16.12
CA ARG A 13 5.42 -10.61 17.38
C ARG A 13 6.93 -10.53 17.18
N THR A 14 7.47 -11.32 16.26
CA THR A 14 8.92 -11.41 16.00
C THR A 14 9.43 -10.44 14.94
N ARG A 15 8.53 -9.79 14.20
CA ARG A 15 8.86 -8.85 13.12
C ARG A 15 9.73 -7.67 13.56
N ARG A 16 10.35 -7.01 12.58
CA ARG A 16 11.06 -5.74 12.81
C ARG A 16 10.08 -4.62 13.17
N ARG A 17 10.52 -3.75 14.09
CA ARG A 17 9.79 -2.54 14.52
C ARG A 17 10.73 -1.35 14.46
N GLY A 18 10.20 -0.16 14.21
CA GLY A 18 10.97 1.09 14.09
C GLY A 18 10.25 2.13 13.25
N GLU A 19 10.88 3.29 13.04
CA GLU A 19 10.25 4.45 12.36
C GLU A 19 9.93 4.19 10.88
N LEU A 20 10.66 3.30 10.22
CA LEU A 20 10.36 2.89 8.83
C LEU A 20 9.18 1.91 8.75
N PHE A 21 8.83 1.23 9.85
CA PHE A 21 7.94 0.08 9.84
C PHE A 21 6.54 0.43 10.32
N GLY A 22 5.53 -0.04 9.58
CA GLY A 22 4.12 0.17 9.87
C GLY A 22 3.44 -0.98 10.58
N PRO A 23 2.10 -0.92 10.69
CA PRO A 23 1.28 -2.10 11.00
C PRO A 23 1.63 -3.26 10.07
N PRO A 24 1.77 -4.49 10.57
CA PRO A 24 2.01 -5.65 9.72
C PRO A 24 0.72 -6.07 9.02
N ILE A 25 0.86 -6.85 7.95
CA ILE A 25 -0.27 -7.43 7.23
C ILE A 25 -0.39 -8.89 7.63
N LEU A 26 -1.58 -9.32 8.00
CA LEU A 26 -1.88 -10.69 8.38
C LEU A 26 -3.03 -11.22 7.50
N PRO A 27 -2.98 -12.46 6.99
CA PRO A 27 -4.14 -13.06 6.35
C PRO A 27 -5.28 -13.22 7.35
N VAL A 28 -6.52 -13.00 6.91
CA VAL A 28 -7.71 -13.11 7.77
C VAL A 28 -7.82 -14.47 8.46
N THR A 29 -7.31 -15.53 7.82
CA THR A 29 -7.31 -16.89 8.38
C THR A 29 -6.46 -17.04 9.64
N ALA A 30 -5.49 -16.16 9.88
CA ALA A 30 -4.62 -16.19 11.05
C ALA A 30 -5.02 -15.14 12.12
N ILE A 31 -6.06 -14.35 11.88
CA ILE A 31 -6.43 -13.24 12.77
C ILE A 31 -6.92 -13.69 14.14
N ALA A 32 -7.51 -14.88 14.22
CA ALA A 32 -8.05 -15.44 15.46
C ALA A 32 -6.95 -15.71 16.52
N GLU A 33 -5.69 -15.83 16.09
CA GLU A 33 -4.54 -16.05 16.97
C GLU A 33 -3.85 -14.75 17.41
N ALA A 34 -4.25 -13.62 16.83
CA ALA A 34 -3.72 -12.31 17.16
C ALA A 34 -4.44 -11.71 18.37
N GLU A 35 -3.68 -10.97 19.18
CA GLU A 35 -4.15 -10.38 20.43
C GLU A 35 -4.18 -8.85 20.35
N ALA A 36 -4.94 -8.19 21.22
CA ALA A 36 -4.92 -6.73 21.33
C ALA A 36 -3.52 -6.16 21.64
N SER A 37 -2.67 -6.95 22.31
CA SER A 37 -1.28 -6.61 22.64
C SER A 37 -0.37 -6.53 21.40
N ASP A 38 -0.78 -7.11 20.27
CA ASP A 38 -0.02 -7.11 19.01
C ASP A 38 -0.09 -5.74 18.29
N GLY A 39 -1.00 -4.85 18.72
CA GLY A 39 -1.12 -3.48 18.22
C GLY A 39 -2.01 -3.37 16.96
N PRO A 40 -1.91 -2.25 16.22
CA PRO A 40 -2.65 -2.09 14.96
C PRO A 40 -2.20 -3.12 13.92
N LEU A 41 -3.17 -3.76 13.26
CA LEU A 41 -2.94 -4.71 12.17
C LEU A 41 -3.63 -4.27 10.89
N TRP A 42 -3.02 -4.61 9.76
CA TRP A 42 -3.68 -4.67 8.46
C TRP A 42 -4.05 -6.12 8.17
N VAL A 43 -5.24 -6.34 7.60
CA VAL A 43 -5.75 -7.69 7.36
C VAL A 43 -6.01 -7.89 5.88
N ARG A 44 -5.52 -8.98 5.31
CA ARG A 44 -5.84 -9.37 3.93
C ARG A 44 -6.99 -10.36 3.91
N LEU A 45 -8.07 -10.02 3.20
CA LEU A 45 -9.21 -10.90 2.96
C LEU A 45 -8.91 -11.82 1.78
N GLY A 46 -9.14 -13.12 1.97
CA GLY A 46 -8.95 -14.12 0.92
C GLY A 46 -10.23 -14.49 0.16
N ALA A 47 -11.43 -14.20 0.68
CA ALA A 47 -12.69 -14.49 0.00
C ALA A 47 -13.92 -13.84 0.64
N ASP A 48 -14.03 -13.85 1.98
CA ASP A 48 -15.28 -13.51 2.67
C ASP A 48 -15.04 -12.47 3.79
N PRO A 49 -15.65 -11.27 3.72
CA PRO A 49 -15.58 -10.27 4.78
C PRO A 49 -16.23 -10.73 6.09
N ASP A 50 -17.08 -11.77 6.08
CA ASP A 50 -17.67 -12.34 7.28
C ASP A 50 -16.68 -13.07 8.18
N LEU A 51 -15.44 -13.27 7.70
CA LEU A 51 -14.32 -13.76 8.51
C LEU A 51 -13.70 -12.67 9.42
N LEU A 52 -14.10 -11.40 9.26
CA LEU A 52 -13.61 -10.34 10.14
C LEU A 52 -14.25 -10.45 11.53
N PRO A 53 -13.46 -10.32 12.62
CA PRO A 53 -13.97 -10.41 13.97
C PRO A 53 -14.93 -9.25 14.25
N GLU A 54 -16.15 -9.56 14.70
CA GLU A 54 -17.16 -8.54 14.99
C GLU A 54 -16.84 -7.78 16.29
N GLN A 55 -16.30 -8.44 17.32
CA GLN A 55 -15.84 -7.84 18.58
C GLN A 55 -14.77 -8.72 19.26
N ALA A 56 -13.91 -8.08 20.08
CA ALA A 56 -12.76 -8.65 20.80
C ALA A 56 -11.64 -9.21 19.90
N GLY A 57 -10.57 -8.43 19.74
CA GLY A 57 -9.42 -8.78 18.89
C GLY A 57 -8.41 -7.62 18.79
N PRO A 58 -7.38 -7.76 17.93
CA PRO A 58 -6.47 -6.66 17.60
C PRO A 58 -7.20 -5.48 16.96
N MET A 59 -6.65 -4.28 17.12
CA MET A 59 -7.18 -3.10 16.45
C MET A 59 -6.90 -3.18 14.95
N LEU A 60 -7.95 -3.25 14.13
CA LEU A 60 -7.79 -3.26 12.67
C LEU A 60 -7.60 -1.83 12.19
N ALA A 61 -6.46 -1.56 11.58
CA ALA A 61 -6.13 -0.26 11.00
C ALA A 61 -6.44 -0.20 9.49
N ARG A 62 -6.54 -1.35 8.82
CA ARG A 62 -6.90 -1.46 7.40
C ARG A 62 -7.33 -2.87 7.04
N VAL A 63 -8.24 -3.00 6.09
CA VAL A 63 -8.59 -4.26 5.41
C VAL A 63 -8.09 -4.18 3.97
N GLU A 64 -7.45 -5.22 3.46
CA GLU A 64 -7.00 -5.35 2.08
C GLU A 64 -7.82 -6.42 1.36
N VAL A 65 -8.26 -6.13 0.15
CA VAL A 65 -8.88 -7.10 -0.76
C VAL A 65 -8.15 -7.10 -2.10
N ASP A 66 -8.14 -8.26 -2.71
CA ASP A 66 -7.74 -8.46 -4.10
C ASP A 66 -8.99 -8.79 -4.90
N CYS A 67 -9.23 -8.09 -6.00
CA CYS A 67 -10.35 -8.38 -6.89
C CYS A 67 -9.95 -8.26 -8.36
N PRO A 68 -10.53 -9.05 -9.26
CA PRO A 68 -10.37 -8.80 -10.68
C PRO A 68 -11.15 -7.54 -11.09
N PHE A 69 -10.76 -6.92 -12.21
CA PHE A 69 -11.40 -5.69 -12.70
C PHE A 69 -12.91 -5.83 -12.90
N GLU A 70 -13.41 -7.01 -13.31
CA GLU A 70 -14.86 -7.26 -13.43
C GLU A 70 -15.63 -7.18 -12.10
N SER A 71 -14.95 -7.29 -10.96
CA SER A 71 -15.52 -7.20 -9.61
C SER A 71 -15.27 -5.85 -8.93
N LEU A 72 -14.82 -4.84 -9.69
CA LEU A 72 -14.58 -3.50 -9.15
C LEU A 72 -15.84 -2.88 -8.53
N ASP A 73 -17.01 -3.12 -9.12
CA ASP A 73 -18.30 -2.63 -8.59
C ASP A 73 -18.57 -3.16 -7.18
N ASP A 74 -18.27 -4.45 -6.93
CA ASP A 74 -18.45 -5.08 -5.62
C ASP A 74 -17.46 -4.50 -4.59
N ALA A 75 -16.21 -4.26 -4.99
CA ALA A 75 -15.22 -3.63 -4.12
C ALA A 75 -15.59 -2.17 -3.76
N VAL A 76 -16.17 -1.42 -4.70
CA VAL A 76 -16.69 -0.07 -4.48
C VAL A 76 -17.90 -0.10 -3.54
N ALA A 77 -18.82 -1.04 -3.72
CA ALA A 77 -19.96 -1.22 -2.82
C ALA A 77 -19.49 -1.56 -1.38
N LEU A 78 -18.49 -2.44 -1.26
CA LEU A 78 -17.89 -2.79 0.03
C LEU A 78 -17.22 -1.58 0.70
N ALA A 79 -16.50 -0.74 -0.05
CA ALA A 79 -15.92 0.50 0.45
C ALA A 79 -16.98 1.46 1.01
N GLN A 80 -18.17 1.49 0.40
CA GLN A 80 -19.32 2.31 0.82
C GLN A 80 -20.12 1.68 1.97
N GLY A 81 -19.76 0.47 2.40
CA GLY A 81 -20.39 -0.24 3.51
C GLY A 81 -21.60 -1.10 3.13
N ASP A 82 -21.68 -1.56 1.88
CA ASP A 82 -22.66 -2.55 1.39
C ASP A 82 -21.98 -3.94 1.27
N PRO A 83 -22.53 -5.02 1.86
CA PRO A 83 -23.78 -5.11 2.62
C PRO A 83 -23.69 -4.60 4.06
N ARG A 84 -22.48 -4.39 4.57
CA ARG A 84 -22.27 -3.81 5.89
C ARG A 84 -20.97 -3.01 5.96
N PRO A 85 -20.89 -1.98 6.83
CA PRO A 85 -19.66 -1.23 7.05
C PRO A 85 -18.53 -2.13 7.54
N LEU A 86 -17.34 -1.95 6.97
CA LEU A 86 -16.13 -2.59 7.46
C LEU A 86 -15.64 -1.94 8.76
N PRO A 87 -14.98 -2.71 9.65
CA PRO A 87 -14.47 -2.19 10.92
C PRO A 87 -13.25 -1.27 10.76
N ALA A 88 -12.66 -1.17 9.56
CA ALA A 88 -11.51 -0.33 9.25
C ALA A 88 -11.55 0.09 7.76
N PRO A 89 -10.80 1.13 7.35
CA PRO A 89 -10.70 1.54 5.95
C PRO A 89 -10.28 0.39 5.03
N LEU A 90 -10.85 0.36 3.83
CA LEU A 90 -10.56 -0.64 2.81
C LEU A 90 -9.42 -0.17 1.90
N ALA A 91 -8.51 -1.10 1.56
CA ALA A 91 -7.60 -0.99 0.44
C ALA A 91 -7.92 -2.06 -0.60
N VAL A 92 -7.97 -1.67 -1.87
CA VAL A 92 -8.41 -2.54 -2.98
C VAL A 92 -7.29 -2.66 -4.00
N PHE A 93 -6.78 -3.86 -4.19
CA PHE A 93 -5.84 -4.21 -5.26
C PHE A 93 -6.62 -4.84 -6.41
N VAL A 94 -6.55 -4.22 -7.59
CA VAL A 94 -7.31 -4.66 -8.76
C VAL A 94 -6.38 -5.34 -9.74
N ASP A 95 -6.70 -6.58 -10.11
CA ASP A 95 -6.06 -7.26 -11.23
C ASP A 95 -6.73 -6.84 -12.55
N GLY A 96 -5.96 -6.18 -13.40
CA GLY A 96 -6.41 -5.73 -14.71
C GLY A 96 -6.74 -6.87 -15.67
N GLY A 97 -6.17 -8.06 -15.52
CA GLY A 97 -6.48 -9.23 -16.36
C GLY A 97 -6.55 -8.91 -17.87
N THR A 98 -7.76 -8.98 -18.45
CA THR A 98 -8.03 -8.66 -19.86
C THR A 98 -8.61 -7.26 -20.10
N ALA A 99 -8.56 -6.37 -19.10
CA ALA A 99 -9.07 -5.02 -19.19
C ALA A 99 -8.36 -4.19 -20.27
N GLY A 100 -9.08 -3.19 -20.79
CA GLY A 100 -8.56 -2.27 -21.79
C GLY A 100 -7.58 -1.24 -21.20
N ARG A 101 -7.07 -0.35 -22.05
CA ARG A 101 -6.24 0.78 -21.62
C ARG A 101 -7.00 1.68 -20.63
N GLY A 102 -6.29 2.24 -19.67
CA GLY A 102 -6.83 3.20 -18.69
C GLY A 102 -7.55 2.56 -17.51
N TRP A 103 -7.62 1.21 -17.43
CA TRP A 103 -8.27 0.49 -16.34
C TRP A 103 -7.69 0.87 -14.97
N ALA A 104 -6.38 1.09 -14.88
CA ALA A 104 -5.69 1.40 -13.63
C ALA A 104 -6.09 2.78 -13.09
N ALA A 105 -6.17 3.79 -13.96
CA ALA A 105 -6.68 5.12 -13.64
C ALA A 105 -8.16 5.07 -13.22
N GLU A 106 -9.00 4.38 -14.01
CA GLU A 106 -10.44 4.24 -13.70
C GLU A 106 -10.65 3.57 -12.34
N SER A 107 -9.94 2.46 -12.08
CA SER A 107 -10.04 1.74 -10.82
C SER A 107 -9.65 2.62 -9.64
N ALA A 108 -8.49 3.30 -9.75
CA ALA A 108 -7.99 4.17 -8.71
C ALA A 108 -8.96 5.33 -8.40
N GLU A 109 -9.52 5.98 -9.42
CA GLU A 109 -10.50 7.06 -9.26
C GLU A 109 -11.75 6.56 -8.53
N ARG A 110 -12.30 5.43 -8.97
CA ARG A 110 -13.55 4.88 -8.42
C ARG A 110 -13.39 4.40 -6.98
N ILE A 111 -12.28 3.75 -6.66
CA ILE A 111 -11.95 3.30 -5.31
C ILE A 111 -11.77 4.52 -4.37
N ALA A 112 -11.01 5.53 -4.81
CA ALA A 112 -10.80 6.74 -4.05
C ALA A 112 -12.12 7.52 -3.81
N ALA A 113 -12.95 7.64 -4.84
CA ALA A 113 -14.27 8.28 -4.73
C ALA A 113 -15.23 7.54 -3.79
N ALA A 114 -15.03 6.24 -3.60
CA ALA A 114 -15.76 5.42 -2.65
C ALA A 114 -15.26 5.54 -1.19
N GLY A 115 -14.20 6.33 -0.94
CA GLY A 115 -13.59 6.50 0.37
C GLY A 115 -12.62 5.38 0.77
N ALA A 116 -12.19 4.54 -0.17
CA ALA A 116 -11.20 3.50 0.02
C ALA A 116 -9.83 3.91 -0.56
N HIS A 117 -8.80 3.13 -0.24
CA HIS A 117 -7.43 3.33 -0.73
C HIS A 117 -7.16 2.43 -1.94
N PRO A 118 -6.82 3.00 -3.11
CA PRO A 118 -6.35 2.18 -4.22
C PRO A 118 -5.04 1.46 -3.88
N GLY A 119 -4.92 0.22 -4.33
CA GLY A 119 -3.72 -0.61 -4.21
C GLY A 119 -2.92 -0.64 -5.51
N LEU A 120 -1.60 -0.49 -5.40
CA LEU A 120 -0.65 -0.59 -6.51
C LEU A 120 0.28 -1.80 -6.32
N ASP A 121 0.25 -2.76 -7.23
CA ASP A 121 1.26 -3.82 -7.29
C ASP A 121 2.47 -3.39 -8.13
N ALA A 122 3.68 -3.64 -7.62
CA ALA A 122 4.92 -3.32 -8.33
C ALA A 122 5.18 -4.20 -9.57
N ASP A 123 4.32 -5.18 -9.84
CA ASP A 123 4.42 -6.03 -11.04
C ASP A 123 3.52 -5.53 -12.19
N LEU A 124 2.76 -4.44 -11.97
CA LEU A 124 1.97 -3.81 -13.02
C LEU A 124 2.86 -3.25 -14.14
N ALA A 125 2.30 -3.17 -15.35
CA ALA A 125 2.97 -2.55 -16.47
C ALA A 125 3.26 -1.06 -16.20
N ASP A 126 4.39 -0.57 -16.69
CA ASP A 126 4.86 0.80 -16.48
C ASP A 126 3.84 1.88 -16.90
N VAL A 127 3.05 1.62 -17.95
CA VAL A 127 1.95 2.47 -18.39
C VAL A 127 0.79 2.50 -17.39
N ASP A 128 0.44 1.36 -16.79
CA ASP A 128 -0.65 1.26 -15.83
C ASP A 128 -0.26 1.91 -14.49
N VAL A 129 1.00 1.77 -14.08
CA VAL A 129 1.57 2.50 -12.93
C VAL A 129 1.49 4.01 -13.14
N ALA A 130 1.84 4.49 -14.33
CA ALA A 130 1.79 5.92 -14.65
C ALA A 130 0.35 6.44 -14.67
N ASP A 131 -0.58 5.71 -15.30
CA ASP A 131 -2.01 6.05 -15.34
C ASP A 131 -2.61 6.09 -13.92
N PHE A 132 -2.29 5.09 -13.08
CA PHE A 132 -2.71 5.03 -11.68
C PHE A 132 -2.22 6.24 -10.86
N LEU A 133 -0.92 6.54 -10.93
CA LEU A 133 -0.32 7.62 -10.13
C LEU A 133 -0.72 9.02 -10.62
N ALA A 134 -1.01 9.18 -11.92
CA ALA A 134 -1.48 10.45 -12.48
C ALA A 134 -2.82 10.90 -11.87
N VAL A 135 -3.72 9.95 -11.57
CA VAL A 135 -5.00 10.24 -10.90
C VAL A 135 -4.78 10.61 -9.43
N LEU A 136 -3.91 9.88 -8.74
CA LEU A 136 -3.80 9.97 -7.28
C LEU A 136 -2.94 11.11 -6.77
N ALA A 137 -2.10 11.71 -7.63
CA ALA A 137 -1.37 12.93 -7.29
C ALA A 137 -2.27 14.11 -6.85
N HIS A 138 -3.57 14.05 -7.16
CA HIS A 138 -4.57 15.06 -6.79
C HIS A 138 -5.69 14.53 -5.90
N SER A 139 -5.57 13.29 -5.40
CA SER A 139 -6.56 12.66 -4.54
C SER A 139 -6.16 12.75 -3.07
N ASP A 140 -7.13 13.07 -2.20
CA ASP A 140 -6.94 13.08 -0.75
C ASP A 140 -7.02 11.67 -0.13
N ALA A 141 -7.36 10.64 -0.94
CA ALA A 141 -7.52 9.28 -0.43
C ALA A 141 -6.18 8.63 -0.03
N GLY A 142 -5.08 9.01 -0.67
CA GLY A 142 -3.83 8.25 -0.60
C GLY A 142 -3.97 6.82 -1.16
N PHE A 143 -2.85 6.12 -1.28
CA PHE A 143 -2.78 4.77 -1.84
C PHE A 143 -1.79 3.89 -1.08
N VAL A 144 -1.91 2.60 -1.31
CA VAL A 144 -1.04 1.58 -0.72
C VAL A 144 -0.38 0.80 -1.84
N ALA A 145 0.81 0.25 -1.59
CA ALA A 145 1.51 -0.51 -2.60
C ALA A 145 1.99 -1.87 -2.08
N ARG A 146 2.37 -2.75 -3.00
CA ARG A 146 3.01 -4.04 -2.74
C ARG A 146 4.28 -4.14 -3.57
N ALA A 147 5.33 -4.66 -2.95
CA ALA A 147 6.62 -4.89 -3.58
C ALA A 147 7.31 -6.11 -2.98
N ALA A 148 7.93 -6.93 -3.81
CA ALA A 148 8.72 -8.09 -3.37
C ALA A 148 10.17 -7.70 -3.03
N THR A 149 10.72 -6.66 -3.65
CA THR A 149 12.14 -6.29 -3.50
C THR A 149 12.39 -4.83 -3.17
N GLY A 150 13.60 -4.52 -2.69
CA GLY A 150 14.04 -3.16 -2.43
C GLY A 150 14.04 -2.29 -3.70
N GLU A 151 14.40 -2.86 -4.85
CA GLU A 151 14.38 -2.15 -6.14
C GLU A 151 12.95 -1.73 -6.52
N GLN A 152 11.97 -2.62 -6.34
CA GLN A 152 10.56 -2.30 -6.58
C GLN A 152 10.04 -1.21 -5.64
N VAL A 153 10.47 -1.22 -4.37
CA VAL A 153 10.16 -0.13 -3.43
C VAL A 153 10.75 1.20 -3.91
N VAL A 154 12.01 1.21 -4.37
CA VAL A 154 12.62 2.42 -4.94
C VAL A 154 11.87 2.89 -6.18
N ALA A 155 11.45 1.99 -7.07
CA ALA A 155 10.67 2.32 -8.26
C ALA A 155 9.33 2.99 -7.90
N ILE A 156 8.58 2.44 -6.94
CA ILE A 156 7.33 3.04 -6.45
C ILE A 156 7.59 4.42 -5.86
N LEU A 157 8.62 4.58 -5.01
CA LEU A 157 8.95 5.86 -4.39
C LEU A 157 9.35 6.90 -5.44
N ALA A 158 10.20 6.53 -6.41
CA ALA A 158 10.64 7.41 -7.48
C ALA A 158 9.47 7.86 -8.36
N ALA A 159 8.58 6.94 -8.74
CA ALA A 159 7.38 7.24 -9.52
C ALA A 159 6.39 8.14 -8.74
N THR A 160 6.23 7.91 -7.44
CA THR A 160 5.40 8.75 -6.57
C THR A 160 5.95 10.17 -6.49
N VAL A 161 7.27 10.33 -6.31
CA VAL A 161 7.93 11.63 -6.29
C VAL A 161 7.78 12.35 -7.64
N ALA A 162 7.92 11.62 -8.76
CA ALA A 162 7.71 12.18 -10.08
C ALA A 162 6.27 12.66 -10.27
N ALA A 163 5.28 11.87 -9.85
CA ALA A 163 3.86 12.24 -9.92
C ALA A 163 3.57 13.53 -9.13
N LEU A 164 4.08 13.66 -7.90
CA LEU A 164 3.92 14.86 -7.08
C LEU A 164 4.60 16.11 -7.66
N ARG A 165 5.63 15.93 -8.48
CA ARG A 165 6.37 17.00 -9.15
C ARG A 165 5.83 17.34 -10.54
N GLY A 166 4.95 16.52 -11.09
CA GLY A 166 4.53 16.59 -12.49
C GLY A 166 5.62 16.19 -13.48
N ASP A 167 6.61 15.40 -13.03
CA ASP A 167 7.67 14.83 -13.87
C ASP A 167 7.17 13.55 -14.59
N ASP A 168 7.99 12.97 -15.48
CA ASP A 168 7.65 11.75 -16.21
C ASP A 168 7.64 10.52 -15.26
N ILE A 169 6.43 10.11 -14.85
CA ILE A 169 6.19 9.00 -13.93
C ILE A 169 6.74 7.68 -14.50
N ARG A 170 6.52 7.43 -15.79
CA ARG A 170 6.92 6.18 -16.44
C ARG A 170 8.43 6.05 -16.49
N ALA A 171 9.12 7.12 -16.88
CA ALA A 171 10.57 7.15 -16.90
C ALA A 171 11.16 6.99 -15.48
N ALA A 172 10.55 7.63 -14.48
CA ALA A 172 10.97 7.49 -13.08
C ALA A 172 10.78 6.07 -12.54
N TYR A 173 9.70 5.39 -12.94
CA TYR A 173 9.42 4.02 -12.53
C TYR A 173 10.40 3.01 -13.15
N VAL A 174 10.63 3.09 -14.46
CA VAL A 174 11.53 2.17 -15.18
C VAL A 174 13.00 2.42 -14.85
N GLY A 175 13.39 3.69 -14.70
CA GLY A 175 14.77 4.07 -14.38
C GLY A 175 15.12 4.00 -12.89
N ALA A 176 14.11 4.07 -12.01
CA ALA A 176 14.17 3.94 -10.56
C ALA A 176 15.45 4.50 -9.90
N ASP A 177 15.76 5.77 -10.15
CA ASP A 177 16.89 6.44 -9.51
C ASP A 177 16.55 6.72 -8.03
N PRO A 178 17.32 6.20 -7.05
CA PRO A 178 17.09 6.48 -5.64
C PRO A 178 17.48 7.91 -5.23
N ALA A 179 18.31 8.63 -5.99
CA ALA A 179 18.87 9.91 -5.57
C ALA A 179 17.79 10.99 -5.32
N PRO A 180 16.77 11.18 -6.18
CA PRO A 180 15.67 12.09 -5.91
C PRO A 180 14.94 11.78 -4.59
N VAL A 181 14.70 10.49 -4.30
CA VAL A 181 14.02 10.03 -3.08
C VAL A 181 14.89 10.27 -1.84
N ALA A 182 16.19 9.95 -1.92
CA ALA A 182 17.14 10.16 -0.82
C ALA A 182 17.36 11.65 -0.52
N SER A 183 17.16 12.52 -1.51
CA SER A 183 17.34 13.98 -1.38
C SER A 183 16.11 14.74 -0.87
N LEU A 184 15.00 14.05 -0.56
CA LEU A 184 13.77 14.69 -0.14
C LEU A 184 13.95 15.49 1.15
N SER A 185 13.41 16.71 1.17
CA SER A 185 13.27 17.47 2.41
C SER A 185 12.22 16.83 3.34
N THR A 186 12.21 17.21 4.61
CA THR A 186 11.18 16.75 5.57
C THR A 186 9.76 16.97 5.07
N ALA A 187 9.50 18.14 4.49
CA ALA A 187 8.19 18.50 3.97
C ALA A 187 7.81 17.65 2.75
N ALA A 188 8.75 17.45 1.82
CA ALA A 188 8.52 16.61 0.64
C ALA A 188 8.31 15.13 1.01
N ALA A 189 9.10 14.62 1.96
CA ALA A 189 8.89 13.28 2.51
C ALA A 189 7.55 13.17 3.28
N GLY A 190 7.06 14.27 3.86
CA GLY A 190 5.73 14.38 4.44
C GLY A 190 4.63 14.19 3.39
N ALA A 191 4.69 14.96 2.29
CA ALA A 191 3.75 14.83 1.18
C ALA A 191 3.74 13.43 0.57
N VAL A 192 4.92 12.81 0.40
CA VAL A 192 5.01 11.40 -0.04
C VAL A 192 4.29 10.46 0.93
N ARG A 193 4.37 10.69 2.24
CA ARG A 193 3.67 9.85 3.24
C ARG A 193 2.16 10.10 3.31
N GLU A 194 1.70 11.28 2.95
CA GLU A 194 0.27 11.59 2.83
C GLU A 194 -0.35 10.85 1.64
N VAL A 195 0.40 10.73 0.54
CA VAL A 195 -0.08 10.04 -0.67
C VAL A 195 0.21 8.53 -0.63
N LEU A 196 1.40 8.09 -0.22
CA LEU A 196 1.78 6.67 -0.11
C LEU A 196 1.73 6.20 1.34
N LEU A 197 0.59 5.61 1.71
CA LEU A 197 0.23 5.25 3.09
C LEU A 197 1.01 4.02 3.61
N GLY A 198 1.54 3.19 2.71
CA GLY A 198 2.36 2.04 3.07
C GLY A 198 2.73 1.18 1.87
N ILE A 199 3.83 0.45 2.02
CA ILE A 199 4.26 -0.56 1.05
C ILE A 199 4.37 -1.89 1.77
N ALA A 200 3.55 -2.84 1.36
CA ALA A 200 3.57 -4.22 1.79
C ALA A 200 4.77 -4.95 1.18
N VAL A 201 5.53 -5.66 2.00
CA VAL A 201 6.74 -6.39 1.58
C VAL A 201 6.86 -7.72 2.33
N ASP A 202 7.44 -8.72 1.69
CA ASP A 202 7.63 -10.05 2.31
C ASP A 202 8.79 -10.05 3.31
N ASP A 203 9.94 -9.44 2.97
CA ASP A 203 11.10 -9.31 3.84
C ASP A 203 11.42 -7.84 4.10
N ALA A 204 10.81 -7.30 5.16
CA ALA A 204 10.98 -5.91 5.52
C ALA A 204 12.42 -5.56 5.95
N ALA A 205 13.20 -6.53 6.45
CA ALA A 205 14.58 -6.32 6.85
C ALA A 205 15.51 -6.22 5.64
N ALA A 206 15.35 -7.09 4.64
CA ALA A 206 16.10 -7.03 3.40
C ALA A 206 15.81 -5.73 2.63
N VAL A 207 14.53 -5.34 2.55
CA VAL A 207 14.11 -4.09 1.92
C VAL A 207 14.70 -2.88 2.66
N GLU A 208 14.63 -2.84 3.99
CA GLU A 208 15.23 -1.75 4.77
C GLU A 208 16.74 -1.64 4.51
N ALA A 209 17.46 -2.76 4.47
CA ALA A 209 18.89 -2.77 4.18
C ALA A 209 19.21 -2.20 2.79
N HIS A 210 18.40 -2.56 1.78
CA HIS A 210 18.52 -2.01 0.43
C HIS A 210 18.27 -0.50 0.41
N LEU A 211 17.17 -0.03 1.02
CA LEU A 211 16.84 1.40 1.08
C LEU A 211 17.97 2.21 1.74
N ARG A 212 18.53 1.71 2.85
CA ARG A 212 19.67 2.35 3.50
C ARG A 212 20.91 2.41 2.61
N ALA A 213 21.19 1.36 1.84
CA ALA A 213 22.30 1.35 0.87
C ALA A 213 22.10 2.40 -0.24
N CYS A 214 20.83 2.68 -0.58
CA CYS A 214 20.44 3.76 -1.50
C CYS A 214 20.40 5.16 -0.85
N GLY A 215 20.69 5.28 0.44
CA GLY A 215 20.63 6.55 1.18
C GLY A 215 19.22 6.97 1.62
N ILE A 216 18.23 6.09 1.50
CA ILE A 216 16.84 6.31 1.91
C ILE A 216 16.68 5.81 3.36
N THR A 217 16.39 6.70 4.29
CA THR A 217 16.26 6.39 5.73
C THR A 217 14.97 7.00 6.31
N ALA A 218 14.49 6.49 7.46
CA ALA A 218 13.39 7.13 8.21
C ALA A 218 13.82 8.47 8.82
N THR A 219 15.10 8.56 9.18
CA THR A 219 15.61 9.65 9.98
C THR A 219 15.96 10.80 9.07
N LEU A 220 15.19 11.87 9.21
CA LEU A 220 15.51 13.17 8.65
C LEU A 220 16.95 13.52 9.04
N ALA A 221 17.79 13.87 8.07
CA ALA A 221 18.97 14.64 8.38
C ALA A 221 18.49 15.90 9.13
N LYS A 222 18.87 16.04 10.40
CA LYS A 222 18.73 17.29 11.12
C LYS A 222 19.51 18.34 10.31
N ALA A 223 18.78 19.24 9.65
CA ALA A 223 19.33 20.52 9.24
C ALA A 223 19.72 21.32 10.51
#